data_AF-A0A354EY03-F1
#
_entry.id   AF-A0A354EY03-F1
#
_cell.length_a   1.000
_cell.length_b   1.000
_cell.length_c   1.000
_cell.angle_alpha   90.00
_cell.angle_beta   90.00
_cell.angle_gamma   90.00
#
_symmetry.space_group_name_H-M   'P 1'
#
loop_
_entity.id
_entity.type
_entity.pdbx_description
1 polymer ?
#
loop_
_entity_poly.entity_id
_entity_poly.type
_entity_poly.pdbx_seq_one_letter_code
_entity_poly.pdbx_strand_id
1 'polypeptide(L)'
;QATSSALRQVVGTTTLDQIITEGRDAWGISVQDVLVKTLARYKTGIVIVNVSPQPARAPENVQDAFDDAIKAQEDEKRFKEQARAYAAKVVPIAEGNAKRIFEETKAFAEQVVLRARGETAEFLELLPEYTRAPFVTGERMYLDAMQQILSATSKIIVDGKAGSLMYLPLDKLAIQSPAIKLSKVDEMHSDTLVSLPGNDGRETTRPTERQERTNR
;
A
#
# COMPACT_ATOMS: atom_id res chain seq x y z
N GLN A 1 41.08 1.52 45.67
CA GLN A 1 39.90 1.61 46.55
C GLN A 1 39.01 2.82 46.24
N ALA A 2 39.55 4.02 45.96
CA ALA A 2 38.72 5.18 45.55
C ALA A 2 37.94 4.93 44.25
N THR A 3 38.55 4.27 43.26
CA THR A 3 37.91 3.93 41.97
C THR A 3 36.76 2.95 42.10
N SER A 4 36.90 1.90 42.91
CA SER A 4 35.84 0.92 43.15
C SER A 4 34.64 1.53 43.89
N SER A 5 34.88 2.51 44.76
CA SER A 5 33.82 3.22 45.47
C SER A 5 33.03 4.15 44.54
N ALA A 6 33.73 4.91 43.69
CA ALA A 6 33.10 5.79 42.71
C ALA A 6 32.28 5.00 41.68
N LEU A 7 32.83 3.88 41.18
CA LEU A 7 32.14 3.00 40.25
C LEU A 7 30.85 2.42 40.86
N ARG A 8 30.92 1.93 42.10
CA ARG A 8 29.75 1.36 42.80
C ARG A 8 28.65 2.38 43.02
N GLN A 9 29.00 3.62 43.35
CA GLN A 9 28.02 4.68 43.57
C GLN A 9 27.26 5.02 42.29
N VAL A 10 27.94 5.13 41.15
CA VAL A 10 27.30 5.46 39.86
C VAL A 10 26.49 4.29 39.32
N VAL A 11 27.01 3.05 39.41
CA VAL A 11 26.27 1.85 38.97
C VAL A 11 24.98 1.64 39.78
N GLY A 12 24.97 2.01 41.06
CA GLY A 12 23.77 1.90 41.91
C GLY A 12 22.66 2.92 41.60
N THR A 13 22.98 4.01 40.91
CA THR A 13 22.02 5.07 40.54
C THR A 13 21.55 5.00 39.09
N THR A 14 22.19 4.15 38.28
CA THR A 14 21.94 4.06 36.84
C THR A 14 21.14 2.80 36.53
N THR A 15 20.21 2.88 35.57
CA THR A 15 19.42 1.71 35.15
C THR A 15 20.29 0.74 34.32
N LEU A 16 19.96 -0.55 34.38
CA LEU A 16 20.71 -1.61 33.70
C LEU A 16 20.81 -1.38 32.19
N ASP A 17 19.72 -0.94 31.56
CA ASP A 17 19.68 -0.64 30.11
C ASP A 17 20.68 0.46 29.71
N GLN A 18 20.81 1.50 30.52
CA GLN A 18 21.78 2.58 30.28
C GLN A 18 23.24 2.13 30.43
N ILE A 19 23.51 1.08 31.21
CA ILE A 19 24.85 0.53 31.42
C ILE A 19 25.27 -0.36 30.23
N ILE A 20 24.31 -1.11 29.66
CA ILE A 20 24.57 -2.10 28.61
C ILE A 20 24.50 -1.49 27.21
N THR A 21 23.57 -0.57 26.98
CA THR A 21 23.23 -0.02 25.65
C THR A 21 24.02 1.27 25.36
N GLU A 22 23.36 2.43 25.25
CA GLU A 22 23.91 3.70 24.73
C GLU A 22 24.50 4.64 25.80
N GLY A 23 24.28 4.39 27.09
CA GLY A 23 24.68 5.31 28.16
C GLY A 23 26.16 5.28 28.53
N ARG A 24 27.02 4.55 27.82
CA ARG A 24 28.42 4.25 28.21
C ARG A 24 29.27 5.48 28.43
N ASP A 25 29.19 6.43 27.50
CA ASP A 25 29.93 7.68 27.60
C ASP A 25 29.34 8.57 28.70
N ALA A 26 28.01 8.61 28.81
CA ALA A 26 27.30 9.42 29.80
C ALA A 26 27.59 8.97 31.25
N TRP A 27 27.59 7.67 31.52
CA TRP A 27 27.90 7.16 32.86
C TRP A 27 29.41 7.13 33.12
N GLY A 28 30.25 6.97 32.10
CA GLY A 28 31.70 7.11 32.19
C GLY A 28 32.13 8.50 32.67
N ILE A 29 31.52 9.56 32.12
CA ILE A 29 31.71 10.95 32.58
C ILE A 29 31.27 11.11 34.04
N SER A 30 30.12 10.54 34.40
CA SER A 30 29.61 10.59 35.78
C SER A 30 30.54 9.90 36.78
N VAL A 31 31.16 8.78 36.40
CA VAL A 31 32.19 8.11 37.21
C VAL A 31 33.44 8.97 37.34
N GLN A 32 33.89 9.62 36.26
CA GLN A 32 35.02 10.53 36.30
C GLN A 32 34.77 11.70 37.26
N ASP A 33 33.61 12.32 37.23
CA ASP A 33 33.24 13.42 38.13
C ASP A 33 33.26 13.00 39.61
N VAL A 34 32.68 11.85 39.92
CA VAL A 34 32.67 11.31 41.29
C VAL A 34 34.09 10.94 41.74
N LEU A 35 34.89 10.39 40.84
CA LEU A 35 36.28 10.03 41.10
C LEU A 35 37.14 11.27 41.39
N VAL A 36 37.02 12.33 40.58
CA VAL A 36 37.72 13.60 40.76
C VAL A 36 37.32 14.25 42.09
N LYS A 37 36.02 14.33 42.39
CA LYS A 37 35.51 14.88 43.67
C LYS A 37 36.04 14.09 44.87
N THR A 38 36.14 12.77 44.75
CA THR A 38 36.65 11.90 45.81
C THR A 38 38.16 12.08 46.00
N LEU A 39 38.95 12.11 44.93
CA LEU A 39 40.40 12.31 45.02
C LEU A 39 40.79 13.72 45.50
N ALA A 40 40.04 14.75 45.12
CA ALA A 40 40.23 16.11 45.61
C ALA A 40 40.08 16.19 47.14
N ARG A 41 39.14 15.43 47.72
CA ARG A 41 38.93 15.34 49.17
C ARG A 41 40.13 14.71 49.89
N TYR A 42 40.77 13.72 49.27
CA TYR A 42 41.95 13.04 49.81
C TYR A 42 43.28 13.74 49.48
N LYS A 43 43.26 14.86 48.72
CA LYS A 43 44.44 15.67 48.34
C LYS A 43 45.61 14.83 47.81
N THR A 44 45.32 13.84 46.96
CA THR A 44 46.31 12.84 46.51
C THR A 44 47.28 13.35 45.44
N GLY A 45 47.04 14.53 44.85
CA GLY A 45 47.90 15.10 43.80
C GLY A 45 47.85 14.38 42.45
N ILE A 46 46.91 13.45 42.26
CA ILE A 46 46.77 12.63 41.04
C ILE A 46 45.77 13.29 40.09
N VAL A 47 46.14 13.40 38.80
CA VAL A 47 45.27 13.90 37.72
C VAL A 47 44.77 12.73 36.88
N ILE A 48 43.46 12.67 36.65
CA ILE A 48 42.80 11.64 35.83
C ILE A 48 42.61 12.20 34.42
N VAL A 49 43.14 11.50 33.41
CA VAL A 49 43.05 11.94 32.00
C VAL A 49 41.79 11.40 31.32
N ASN A 50 41.46 10.12 31.53
CA ASN A 50 40.27 9.50 30.94
C ASN A 50 39.83 8.27 31.78
N VAL A 51 38.53 8.02 31.83
CA VAL A 51 37.92 6.81 32.40
C VAL A 51 37.10 6.12 31.31
N SER A 52 37.58 4.99 30.83
CA SER A 52 36.85 4.14 29.88
C SER A 52 36.27 2.94 30.61
N PRO A 53 34.94 2.83 30.76
CA PRO A 53 34.34 1.67 31.40
C PRO A 53 34.41 0.41 30.54
N GLN A 54 34.55 -0.74 31.18
CA GLN A 54 34.52 -2.04 30.51
C GLN A 54 33.09 -2.51 30.27
N PRO A 55 32.82 -3.27 29.20
CA PRO A 55 31.48 -3.76 28.89
C PRO A 55 30.97 -4.69 30.00
N ALA A 56 29.84 -4.33 30.61
CA ALA A 56 29.14 -5.18 31.54
C ALA A 56 28.42 -6.31 30.79
N ARG A 57 28.51 -7.54 31.29
CA ARG A 57 27.78 -8.71 30.78
C ARG A 57 26.85 -9.25 31.85
N ALA A 58 25.65 -9.67 31.44
CA ALA A 58 24.72 -10.35 32.34
C ALA A 58 25.27 -11.75 32.70
N PRO A 59 25.14 -12.19 33.97
CA PRO A 59 25.54 -13.54 34.35
C PRO A 59 24.62 -14.59 33.69
N GLU A 60 25.16 -15.77 33.40
CA GLU A 60 24.53 -16.81 32.55
C GLU A 60 23.14 -17.25 33.05
N ASN A 61 22.89 -17.16 34.35
CA ASN A 61 21.66 -17.59 34.99
C ASN A 61 20.41 -16.75 34.65
N VAL A 62 20.54 -15.60 33.98
CA VAL A 62 19.39 -14.73 33.66
C VAL A 62 19.28 -14.42 32.16
N GLN A 63 20.19 -14.93 31.32
CA GLN A 63 20.22 -14.59 29.88
C GLN A 63 18.91 -14.93 29.16
N ASP A 64 18.36 -16.12 29.41
CA ASP A 64 17.11 -16.57 28.76
C ASP A 64 15.93 -15.62 28.98
N ALA A 65 15.77 -15.10 30.20
CA ALA A 65 14.68 -14.19 30.54
C ALA A 65 14.88 -12.78 29.94
N PHE A 66 16.14 -12.33 29.80
CA PHE A 66 16.45 -11.08 29.12
C PHE A 66 16.23 -11.19 27.61
N ASP A 67 16.66 -12.30 27.02
CA ASP A 67 16.47 -12.55 25.58
C ASP A 67 14.97 -12.64 25.24
N ASP A 68 14.16 -13.22 26.12
CA ASP A 68 12.71 -13.25 25.95
C ASP A 68 12.08 -11.84 26.04
N ALA A 69 12.50 -11.03 27.01
CA ALA A 69 12.03 -9.65 27.14
C ALA A 69 12.42 -8.77 25.94
N ILE A 70 13.64 -8.92 25.41
CA ILE A 70 14.09 -8.21 24.21
C ILE A 70 13.27 -8.65 23.00
N LYS A 71 13.08 -9.96 22.80
CA LYS A 71 12.25 -10.48 21.70
C LYS A 71 10.82 -9.93 21.77
N ALA A 72 10.21 -9.92 22.95
CA ALA A 72 8.87 -9.37 23.13
C ALA A 72 8.80 -7.87 22.79
N GLN A 73 9.81 -7.09 23.20
CA GLN A 73 9.88 -5.67 22.89
C GLN A 73 10.11 -5.40 21.39
N GLU A 74 10.96 -6.20 20.75
CA GLU A 74 11.16 -6.15 19.30
C GLU A 74 9.87 -6.50 18.56
N ASP A 75 9.18 -7.55 18.97
CA ASP A 75 7.89 -7.96 18.40
C ASP A 75 6.83 -6.87 18.54
N GLU A 76 6.70 -6.27 19.72
CA GLU A 76 5.79 -5.16 19.95
C GLU A 76 6.09 -3.98 19.00
N LYS A 77 7.38 -3.63 18.86
CA LYS A 77 7.81 -2.57 17.96
C LYS A 77 7.50 -2.92 16.51
N ARG A 78 7.80 -4.15 16.08
CA ARG A 78 7.49 -4.65 14.73
C ARG A 78 6.00 -4.57 14.44
N PHE A 79 5.14 -5.03 15.35
CA PHE A 79 3.70 -4.96 15.17
C PHE A 79 3.17 -3.52 15.11
N LYS A 80 3.69 -2.61 15.95
CA LYS A 80 3.33 -1.19 15.89
C LYS A 80 3.74 -0.56 14.57
N GLU A 81 4.94 -0.86 14.07
CA GLU A 81 5.42 -0.36 12.78
C GLU A 81 4.62 -0.92 11.62
N GLN A 82 4.29 -2.21 11.62
CA GLN A 82 3.43 -2.84 10.62
C GLN A 82 2.01 -2.24 10.61
N ALA A 83 1.41 -2.03 11.79
CA ALA A 83 0.10 -1.40 11.88
C ALA A 83 0.10 0.04 11.34
N ARG A 84 1.14 0.82 11.67
CA ARG A 84 1.33 2.17 11.11
C ARG A 84 1.51 2.15 9.60
N ALA A 85 2.33 1.22 9.08
CA ALA A 85 2.54 1.06 7.64
C ALA A 85 1.24 0.66 6.93
N TYR A 86 0.45 -0.23 7.53
CA TYR A 86 -0.86 -0.63 7.00
C TYR A 86 -1.83 0.56 6.95
N ALA A 87 -1.96 1.33 8.05
CA ALA A 87 -2.79 2.53 8.08
C ALA A 87 -2.33 3.57 7.05
N ALA A 88 -1.01 3.81 6.97
CA ALA A 88 -0.42 4.72 6.00
C ALA A 88 -0.61 4.27 4.54
N LYS A 89 -0.83 2.97 4.29
CA LYS A 89 -1.19 2.45 2.97
C LYS A 89 -2.68 2.58 2.68
N VAL A 90 -3.53 2.15 3.60
CA VAL A 90 -4.98 2.02 3.34
C VAL A 90 -5.69 3.37 3.31
N VAL A 91 -5.36 4.27 4.24
CA VAL A 91 -6.07 5.56 4.35
C VAL A 91 -5.91 6.42 3.09
N PRO A 92 -4.70 6.63 2.53
CA PRO A 92 -4.54 7.44 1.32
C PRO A 92 -5.17 6.81 0.08
N ILE A 93 -5.17 5.47 -0.02
CA ILE A 93 -5.83 4.76 -1.13
C ILE A 93 -7.34 4.97 -1.06
N ALA A 94 -7.94 4.82 0.13
CA ALA A 94 -9.36 5.05 0.33
C ALA A 94 -9.76 6.50 0.03
N GLU A 95 -8.98 7.48 0.51
CA GLU A 95 -9.20 8.90 0.22
C GLU A 95 -9.02 9.22 -1.27
N GLY A 96 -8.01 8.65 -1.92
CA GLY A 96 -7.78 8.81 -3.35
C GLY A 96 -8.94 8.27 -4.18
N ASN A 97 -9.44 7.08 -3.84
CA ASN A 97 -10.60 6.49 -4.48
C ASN A 97 -11.87 7.33 -4.28
N ALA A 98 -12.10 7.81 -3.06
CA ALA A 98 -13.25 8.68 -2.77
C ALA A 98 -13.18 9.99 -3.58
N LYS A 99 -12.01 10.63 -3.62
CA LYS A 99 -11.78 11.84 -4.43
C LYS A 99 -11.98 11.57 -5.91
N ARG A 100 -11.45 10.46 -6.44
CA ARG A 100 -11.64 10.06 -7.84
C ARG A 100 -13.11 9.93 -8.19
N ILE A 101 -13.89 9.21 -7.39
CA ILE A 101 -15.34 9.03 -7.62
C ILE A 101 -16.06 10.38 -7.59
N PHE A 102 -15.70 11.26 -6.65
CA PHE A 102 -16.30 12.59 -6.55
C PHE A 102 -16.02 13.45 -7.79
N GLU A 103 -14.75 13.52 -8.22
CA GLU A 103 -14.36 14.28 -9.41
C GLU A 103 -14.96 13.70 -10.70
N GLU A 104 -15.02 12.37 -10.82
CA GLU A 104 -15.70 11.69 -11.95
C GLU A 104 -17.19 12.04 -11.99
N THR A 105 -17.87 12.01 -10.83
CA THR A 105 -19.29 12.37 -10.73
C THR A 105 -19.53 13.83 -11.08
N LYS A 106 -18.66 14.72 -10.60
CA LYS A 106 -18.74 16.15 -10.89
C LYS A 106 -18.50 16.43 -12.38
N ALA A 107 -17.47 15.82 -12.97
CA ALA A 107 -17.19 15.94 -14.39
C ALA A 107 -18.36 15.42 -15.23
N PHE A 108 -18.97 14.30 -14.85
CA PHE A 108 -20.15 13.76 -15.53
C PHE A 108 -21.35 14.71 -15.43
N ALA A 109 -21.63 15.25 -14.24
CA ALA A 109 -22.71 16.22 -14.06
C ALA A 109 -22.50 17.49 -14.91
N GLU A 110 -21.29 18.03 -14.91
CA GLU A 110 -20.93 19.17 -15.75
C GLU A 110 -21.03 18.84 -17.24
N GLN A 111 -20.58 17.66 -17.66
CA GLN A 111 -20.72 17.18 -19.03
C GLN A 111 -22.18 17.11 -19.48
N VAL A 112 -23.08 16.58 -18.64
CA VAL A 112 -24.51 16.51 -18.95
C VAL A 112 -25.11 17.90 -19.10
N VAL A 113 -24.78 18.82 -18.19
CA VAL A 113 -25.25 20.22 -18.25
C VAL A 113 -24.73 20.93 -19.50
N LEU A 114 -23.43 20.79 -19.79
CA LEU A 114 -22.80 21.39 -20.98
C LEU A 114 -23.38 20.83 -22.27
N ARG A 115 -23.60 19.52 -22.32
CA ARG A 115 -24.23 18.86 -23.47
C ARG A 115 -25.65 19.39 -23.70
N ALA A 116 -26.48 19.44 -22.65
CA ALA A 116 -27.83 19.98 -22.75
C ALA A 116 -27.82 21.47 -23.18
N ARG A 117 -26.86 22.27 -22.68
CA ARG A 117 -26.68 23.66 -23.11
C ARG A 117 -26.23 23.77 -24.58
N GLY A 118 -25.35 22.89 -25.04
CA GLY A 118 -24.92 22.85 -26.44
C GLY A 118 -26.06 22.47 -27.37
N GLU A 119 -26.80 21.39 -27.06
CA GLU A 119 -27.95 20.93 -27.84
C GLU A 119 -29.07 21.99 -27.89
N THR A 120 -29.32 22.69 -26.78
CA THR A 120 -30.30 23.80 -26.76
C THR A 120 -29.84 25.01 -27.55
N ALA A 121 -28.55 25.37 -27.50
CA ALA A 121 -27.99 26.45 -28.31
C ALA A 121 -28.10 26.13 -29.82
N GLU A 122 -27.71 24.91 -30.22
CA GLU A 122 -27.84 24.44 -31.60
C GLU A 122 -29.30 24.46 -32.07
N PHE A 123 -30.23 24.02 -31.23
CA PHE A 123 -31.66 24.08 -31.52
C PHE A 123 -32.16 25.52 -31.71
N LEU A 124 -31.76 26.44 -30.82
CA LEU A 124 -32.17 27.85 -30.90
C LEU A 124 -31.62 28.55 -32.15
N GLU A 125 -30.41 28.21 -32.58
CA GLU A 125 -29.83 28.71 -33.84
C GLU A 125 -30.57 28.18 -35.07
N LEU A 126 -31.05 26.94 -35.02
CA LEU A 126 -31.73 26.27 -36.14
C LEU A 126 -33.23 26.62 -36.24
N LEU A 127 -33.88 26.92 -35.11
CA LEU A 127 -35.29 27.30 -35.03
C LEU A 127 -35.71 28.40 -36.04
N PRO A 128 -35.00 29.55 -36.17
CA PRO A 128 -35.41 30.58 -37.13
C PRO A 128 -35.38 30.07 -38.58
N GLU A 129 -34.40 29.26 -38.97
CA GLU A 129 -34.34 28.71 -40.33
C GLU A 129 -35.49 27.72 -40.59
N TYR A 130 -35.80 26.89 -39.59
CA TYR A 130 -36.95 25.98 -39.68
C TYR A 130 -38.27 26.74 -39.82
N THR A 131 -38.47 27.85 -39.08
CA THR A 131 -39.68 28.68 -39.21
C THR A 131 -39.82 29.35 -40.57
N ARG A 132 -38.71 29.66 -41.25
CA ARG A 132 -38.73 30.24 -42.60
C ARG A 132 -39.10 29.20 -43.66
N ALA A 133 -38.58 27.97 -43.55
CA ALA A 133 -38.78 26.95 -44.55
C ALA A 133 -38.86 25.52 -43.93
N PRO A 134 -40.04 25.11 -43.43
CA PRO A 134 -40.16 23.87 -42.65
C PRO A 134 -39.98 22.59 -43.48
N PHE A 135 -40.45 22.57 -44.73
CA PHE A 135 -40.42 21.36 -45.57
C PHE A 135 -38.98 20.96 -45.95
N VAL A 136 -38.21 21.90 -46.51
CA VAL A 136 -36.82 21.63 -46.95
C VAL A 136 -35.87 21.40 -45.77
N THR A 137 -36.07 22.12 -44.65
CA THR A 137 -35.22 21.97 -43.47
C THR A 137 -35.44 20.60 -42.81
N GLY A 138 -36.70 20.15 -42.70
CA GLY A 138 -37.03 18.83 -42.16
C GLY A 138 -36.51 17.68 -43.02
N GLU A 139 -36.63 17.79 -44.35
CA GLU A 139 -36.10 16.78 -45.27
C GLU A 139 -34.57 16.70 -45.21
N ARG A 140 -33.88 17.84 -45.11
CA ARG A 140 -32.43 17.87 -44.89
C ARG A 140 -32.02 17.20 -43.58
N MET A 141 -32.67 17.54 -42.46
CA MET A 141 -32.41 16.91 -41.15
C MET A 141 -32.57 15.38 -41.22
N TYR A 142 -33.61 14.90 -41.92
CA TYR A 142 -33.84 13.48 -42.11
C TYR A 142 -32.73 12.81 -42.92
N LEU A 143 -32.33 13.42 -44.04
CA LEU A 143 -31.23 12.92 -44.87
C LEU A 143 -29.90 12.91 -44.10
N ASP A 144 -29.61 13.95 -43.32
CA ASP A 144 -28.41 14.05 -42.49
C ASP A 144 -28.40 12.97 -41.38
N ALA A 145 -29.53 12.77 -40.69
CA ALA A 145 -29.69 11.72 -39.68
C ALA A 145 -29.56 10.31 -40.29
N MET A 146 -30.20 10.07 -41.44
CA MET A 146 -30.08 8.81 -42.17
C MET A 146 -28.66 8.60 -42.68
N GLN A 147 -27.97 9.64 -43.15
CA GLN A 147 -26.57 9.55 -43.54
C GLN A 147 -25.69 9.15 -42.35
N GLN A 148 -25.88 9.74 -41.18
CA GLN A 148 -25.15 9.36 -39.96
C GLN A 148 -25.40 7.90 -39.57
N ILE A 149 -26.67 7.47 -39.50
CA ILE A 149 -27.04 6.10 -39.12
C ILE A 149 -26.51 5.10 -40.15
N LEU A 150 -26.70 5.36 -41.44
CA LEU A 150 -26.24 4.48 -42.51
C LEU A 150 -24.71 4.46 -42.65
N SER A 151 -24.01 5.53 -42.25
CA SER A 151 -22.54 5.53 -42.19
C SER A 151 -21.99 4.69 -41.03
N ALA A 152 -22.74 4.59 -39.93
CA ALA A 152 -22.36 3.80 -38.76
C ALA A 152 -22.70 2.30 -38.91
N THR A 153 -23.47 1.92 -39.93
CA THR A 153 -23.86 0.53 -40.18
C THR A 153 -23.12 -0.03 -41.39
N SER A 154 -22.53 -1.22 -41.28
CA SER A 154 -21.93 -1.90 -42.44
C SER A 154 -23.03 -2.34 -43.41
N LYS A 155 -23.23 -1.56 -44.47
CA LYS A 155 -24.23 -1.81 -45.51
C LYS A 155 -23.64 -2.67 -46.64
N ILE A 156 -24.19 -3.85 -46.85
CA ILE A 156 -23.89 -4.70 -48.01
C ILE A 156 -25.03 -4.50 -49.03
N ILE A 157 -24.71 -3.93 -50.20
CA ILE A 157 -25.67 -3.74 -51.29
C ILE A 157 -25.47 -4.88 -52.29
N VAL A 158 -26.55 -5.61 -52.57
CA VAL A 158 -26.56 -6.73 -53.50
C VAL A 158 -27.33 -6.28 -54.73
N ASP A 159 -26.62 -6.04 -55.84
CA ASP A 159 -27.25 -5.78 -57.14
C ASP A 159 -27.54 -7.11 -57.83
N GLY A 160 -28.81 -7.44 -57.97
CA GLY A 160 -29.28 -8.74 -58.42
C GLY A 160 -29.74 -8.71 -59.88
N LYS A 161 -28.82 -8.96 -60.81
CA LYS A 161 -29.15 -9.68 -62.05
C LYS A 161 -28.24 -10.91 -62.20
N ALA A 162 -28.87 -12.06 -61.94
CA ALA A 162 -28.47 -13.42 -62.29
C ALA A 162 -27.10 -13.94 -61.76
N GLY A 163 -27.18 -14.82 -60.76
CA GLY A 163 -26.35 -16.04 -60.75
C GLY A 163 -24.91 -15.96 -60.24
N SER A 164 -24.56 -15.12 -59.27
CA SER A 164 -23.25 -15.18 -58.61
C SER A 164 -23.39 -15.71 -57.18
N LEU A 165 -22.67 -16.79 -56.85
CA LEU A 165 -22.58 -17.36 -55.51
C LEU A 165 -22.17 -16.27 -54.51
N MET A 166 -23.07 -15.97 -53.57
CA MET A 166 -22.80 -15.06 -52.46
C MET A 166 -21.80 -15.70 -51.51
N TYR A 167 -20.53 -15.30 -51.58
CA TYR A 167 -19.59 -15.52 -50.49
C TYR A 167 -19.74 -14.37 -49.50
N LEU A 168 -20.46 -14.61 -48.41
CA LEU A 168 -20.57 -13.69 -47.29
C LEU A 168 -19.37 -13.94 -46.37
N PRO A 169 -18.36 -13.05 -46.30
CA PRO A 169 -17.25 -13.20 -45.38
C PRO A 169 -17.74 -12.79 -43.98
N LEU A 170 -18.27 -13.76 -43.24
CA LEU A 170 -18.66 -13.60 -41.83
C LEU A 170 -17.51 -13.06 -40.96
N ASP A 171 -16.27 -13.37 -41.37
CA ASP A 171 -15.04 -12.99 -40.68
C ASP A 171 -14.81 -11.47 -40.65
N LYS A 172 -15.26 -10.74 -41.68
CA LYS A 172 -15.13 -9.26 -41.75
C LYS A 172 -16.27 -8.52 -41.06
N LEU A 173 -17.41 -9.19 -40.82
CA LEU A 173 -18.56 -8.63 -40.08
C LEU A 173 -18.33 -8.66 -38.56
N ALA A 174 -17.60 -9.66 -38.06
CA ALA A 174 -17.20 -9.74 -36.65
C ALA A 174 -16.17 -8.67 -36.28
N ILE A 175 -15.32 -8.25 -37.22
CA ILE A 175 -14.25 -7.27 -36.99
C ILE A 175 -14.77 -5.82 -36.99
N GLN A 176 -15.91 -5.55 -37.65
CA GLN A 176 -16.41 -4.20 -37.90
C GLN A 176 -17.71 -3.84 -37.19
N SER A 177 -18.26 -4.75 -36.37
CA SER A 177 -19.29 -4.37 -35.41
C SER A 177 -18.65 -3.43 -34.39
N PRO A 178 -19.08 -2.16 -34.25
CA PRO A 178 -18.69 -1.38 -33.10
C PRO A 178 -19.40 -2.04 -31.92
N ALA A 179 -18.68 -2.94 -31.26
CA ALA A 179 -19.05 -3.38 -29.92
C ALA A 179 -19.24 -2.07 -29.14
N ILE A 180 -20.50 -1.78 -28.80
CA ILE A 180 -20.83 -0.79 -27.80
C ILE A 180 -19.93 -1.16 -26.64
N LYS A 181 -18.89 -0.36 -26.41
CA LYS A 181 -18.02 -0.50 -25.25
C LYS A 181 -18.93 -0.21 -24.07
N LEU A 182 -19.60 -1.24 -23.56
CA LEU A 182 -20.08 -1.26 -22.21
C LEU A 182 -18.82 -1.00 -21.40
N SER A 183 -18.75 0.21 -20.85
CA SER A 183 -17.66 0.67 -20.00
C SER A 183 -17.33 -0.47 -19.05
N LYS A 184 -16.09 -0.95 -19.18
CA LYS A 184 -15.48 -1.95 -18.32
C LYS A 184 -15.48 -1.37 -16.91
N VAL A 185 -16.58 -1.57 -16.19
CA VAL A 185 -16.67 -1.37 -14.75
C VAL A 185 -16.19 -2.68 -14.15
N ASP A 186 -15.03 -2.58 -13.50
CA ASP A 186 -14.43 -3.53 -12.57
C ASP A 186 -14.09 -4.95 -13.06
N GLU A 187 -12.96 -5.06 -13.76
CA GLU A 187 -12.05 -6.21 -13.62
C GLU A 187 -10.69 -5.72 -13.11
N MET A 188 -10.67 -5.13 -11.91
CA MET A 188 -9.42 -4.91 -11.17
C MET A 188 -9.44 -5.50 -9.77
N HIS A 189 -10.31 -6.47 -9.43
CA HIS A 189 -10.23 -7.19 -8.15
C HIS A 189 -10.60 -8.67 -8.31
N SER A 190 -9.66 -9.49 -8.82
CA SER A 190 -9.67 -10.93 -8.54
C SER A 190 -8.28 -11.53 -8.26
N ASP A 191 -7.22 -10.71 -8.23
CA ASP A 191 -5.88 -11.17 -7.89
C ASP A 191 -5.53 -10.85 -6.42
N THR A 192 -6.33 -11.39 -5.51
CA THR A 192 -5.92 -11.61 -4.12
C THR A 192 -6.65 -12.85 -3.60
N LEU A 193 -6.25 -14.01 -4.11
CA LEU A 193 -6.49 -15.29 -3.44
C LEU A 193 -5.73 -15.26 -2.10
N VAL A 194 -6.40 -14.84 -1.02
CA VAL A 194 -6.03 -15.27 0.32
C VAL A 194 -6.48 -16.72 0.44
N SER A 195 -5.58 -17.65 0.15
CA SER A 195 -5.70 -19.01 0.62
C SER A 195 -5.55 -18.98 2.15
N LEU A 196 -6.65 -19.27 2.86
CA LEU A 196 -6.55 -19.71 4.24
C LEU A 196 -5.78 -21.04 4.25
N PRO A 197 -4.74 -21.23 5.08
CA PRO A 197 -4.27 -22.58 5.31
C PRO A 197 -5.37 -23.35 6.05
N GLY A 198 -5.89 -24.37 5.38
CA GLY A 198 -6.79 -25.35 5.94
C GLY A 198 -6.18 -25.99 7.17
N ASN A 199 -6.99 -26.04 8.23
CA ASN A 199 -6.80 -26.88 9.38
C ASN A 199 -6.97 -28.34 8.96
N ASP A 200 -5.91 -28.95 8.43
CA ASP A 200 -5.80 -30.40 8.28
C ASP A 200 -5.17 -30.99 9.54
N GLY A 201 -5.91 -31.93 10.13
CA GLY A 201 -5.57 -32.61 11.37
C GLY A 201 -4.18 -33.21 11.33
N ARG A 202 -3.29 -32.72 12.19
CA ARG A 202 -2.07 -33.43 12.54
C ARG A 202 -2.44 -34.55 13.51
N GLU A 203 -2.44 -35.75 12.97
CA GLU A 203 -2.37 -37.00 13.72
C GLU A 203 -1.30 -36.92 14.81
N THR A 204 -1.73 -37.21 16.02
CA THR A 204 -0.87 -37.51 17.15
C THR A 204 -0.24 -38.88 16.92
N THR A 205 0.99 -38.96 16.41
CA THR A 205 1.85 -40.12 16.64
C THR A 205 3.24 -39.66 17.06
N ARG A 206 3.57 -39.91 18.33
CA ARG A 206 4.92 -39.81 18.90
C ARG A 206 5.78 -40.89 18.27
N PRO A 207 6.99 -40.61 17.76
CA PRO A 207 8.00 -41.64 17.64
C PRO A 207 8.76 -41.70 18.97
N THR A 208 8.41 -42.66 19.81
CA THR A 208 9.37 -43.22 20.76
C THR A 208 10.16 -44.29 20.02
N GLU A 209 11.35 -43.95 19.52
CA GLU A 209 12.31 -44.98 19.14
C GLU A 209 13.65 -44.69 19.82
N ARG A 210 13.79 -45.36 20.96
CA ARG A 210 15.02 -45.56 21.71
C ARG A 210 15.89 -46.46 20.84
N GLN A 211 16.98 -45.92 20.28
CA GLN A 211 18.03 -46.74 19.68
C GLN A 211 18.65 -47.63 20.76
N GLU A 212 18.27 -48.90 20.76
CA GLU A 212 19.02 -49.95 21.42
C GLU A 212 20.38 -50.07 20.72
N ARG A 213 21.43 -49.71 21.46
CA ARG A 213 22.79 -50.12 21.13
C ARG A 213 22.99 -51.56 21.58
N THR A 214 22.88 -52.46 20.62
CA THR A 214 23.48 -53.81 20.59
C THR A 214 23.93 -54.00 19.13
N ASN A 215 25.10 -54.52 18.75
CA ASN A 215 26.27 -55.06 19.43
C ASN A 215 27.35 -55.21 18.33
N ARG A 216 28.61 -54.84 18.58
CA ARG A 216 29.80 -55.59 18.15
C ARG A 216 31.06 -55.09 18.84
#